data_AF-A0A432DJM7-F1
#
_entry.id   AF-A0A432DJM7-F1
#
_cell.length_a   1.000
_cell.length_b   1.000
_cell.length_c   1.000
_cell.angle_alpha   90.00
_cell.angle_beta   90.00
_cell.angle_gamma   90.00
#
_symmetry.space_group_name_H-M   'P 1'
#
loop_
_entity.id
_entity.type
_entity.pdbx_description
1 polymer ?
#
loop_
_entity_poly.entity_id
_entity_poly.type
_entity_poly.pdbx_seq_one_letter_code
_entity_poly.pdbx_strand_id
1 'polypeptide(L)'
;MPNMAEFFLTDEEICILTGISTGRDGRRREELQCEHLRKQGIAFYINARGKPVVVRESLLPYKATPATKPSWQPKVLEPESLQRARRTPPR
;
A
#
# COMPACT_ATOMS: atom_id res chain seq x y z
N MET A 1 -17.82 14.92 -8.72
CA MET A 1 -16.57 14.34 -9.28
C MET A 1 -15.60 14.18 -8.12
N PRO A 2 -15.02 12.99 -7.90
CA PRO A 2 -13.99 12.83 -6.88
C PRO A 2 -12.82 13.77 -7.20
N ASN A 3 -12.26 14.40 -6.16
CA ASN A 3 -11.12 15.28 -6.30
C ASN A 3 -9.87 14.45 -6.56
N MET A 4 -9.17 14.65 -7.68
CA MET A 4 -7.97 13.87 -8.01
C MET A 4 -6.85 14.03 -6.98
N ALA A 5 -6.83 15.15 -6.24
CA ALA A 5 -5.91 15.37 -5.13
C ALA A 5 -6.14 14.42 -3.94
N GLU A 6 -7.27 13.71 -3.89
CA GLU A 6 -7.55 12.69 -2.86
C GLU A 6 -6.80 11.38 -3.11
N PHE A 7 -6.49 11.06 -4.38
CA PHE A 7 -5.83 9.81 -4.74
C PHE A 7 -4.33 9.98 -5.02
N PHE A 8 -3.95 11.12 -5.61
CA PHE A 8 -2.59 11.40 -6.02
C PHE A 8 -2.00 12.56 -5.24
N LEU A 9 -0.68 12.50 -5.02
CA LEU A 9 0.06 13.62 -4.46
C LEU A 9 0.11 14.78 -5.47
N THR A 10 -0.07 15.99 -4.96
CA THR A 10 0.07 17.21 -5.76
C THR A 10 1.54 17.53 -6.02
N ASP A 11 1.78 18.47 -6.93
CA ASP A 11 3.13 18.94 -7.26
C ASP A 11 3.86 19.51 -6.04
N GLU A 12 3.15 20.25 -5.19
CA GLU A 12 3.68 20.81 -3.94
C GLU A 12 4.04 19.72 -2.95
N GLU A 13 3.19 18.71 -2.79
CA GLU A 13 3.46 17.60 -1.89
C GLU A 13 4.63 16.73 -2.36
N ILE A 14 4.80 16.55 -3.67
CA ILE A 14 5.98 15.87 -4.23
C ILE A 14 7.24 16.69 -3.93
N CYS A 15 7.18 18.01 -4.00
CA CYS A 15 8.31 18.88 -3.63
C CYS A 15 8.64 18.75 -2.15
N ILE A 16 7.64 18.70 -1.27
CA ILE A 16 7.83 18.49 0.18
C ILE A 16 8.43 17.10 0.44
N LEU A 17 7.89 16.06 -0.21
CA LEU A 17 8.32 14.67 -0.05
C LEU A 17 9.77 14.44 -0.50
N THR A 18 10.17 15.05 -1.61
CA THR A 18 11.51 14.87 -2.20
C THR A 18 12.53 15.91 -1.72
N GLY A 19 12.05 17.05 -1.21
CA GLY A 19 12.86 18.23 -0.91
C GLY A 19 13.35 18.97 -2.16
N ILE A 20 12.82 18.67 -3.35
CA ILE A 20 13.33 19.16 -4.63
C ILE A 20 12.28 20.06 -5.29
N SER A 21 12.48 21.37 -5.15
CA SER A 21 11.58 22.40 -5.69
C SER A 21 12.05 22.99 -7.02
N THR A 22 13.32 22.82 -7.38
CA THR A 22 13.92 23.36 -8.61
C THR A 22 14.86 22.34 -9.26
N GLY A 23 15.13 22.55 -10.56
CA GLY A 23 16.15 21.80 -11.27
C GLY A 23 17.56 22.19 -10.81
N ARG A 24 18.52 21.28 -10.99
CA ARG A 24 19.92 21.47 -10.61
C ARG A 24 20.82 20.78 -11.62
N ASP A 25 22.01 21.35 -11.87
CA ASP A 25 23.04 20.75 -12.73
C ASP A 25 22.54 20.41 -14.15
N GLY A 26 21.74 21.30 -14.75
CA GLY A 26 21.18 21.13 -16.09
C GLY A 26 20.01 20.13 -16.20
N ARG A 27 19.58 19.54 -15.07
CA ARG A 27 18.49 18.57 -15.01
C ARG A 27 17.19 19.22 -14.58
N ARG A 28 16.07 18.72 -15.10
CA ARG A 28 14.74 19.18 -14.68
C ARG A 28 14.44 18.71 -13.27
N ARG A 29 13.63 19.50 -12.57
CA ARG A 29 13.14 19.18 -11.22
C ARG A 29 12.51 17.79 -11.18
N GLU A 30 11.66 17.49 -12.16
CA GLU A 30 10.96 16.23 -12.32
C GLU A 30 11.89 15.01 -12.40
N GLU A 31 13.02 15.14 -13.10
CA GLU A 31 14.00 14.05 -13.24
C GLU A 31 14.67 13.75 -11.91
N LEU A 32 15.05 14.80 -11.18
CA LEU A 32 15.64 14.70 -9.85
C LEU A 32 14.65 14.11 -8.84
N GLN A 33 13.38 14.51 -8.91
CA GLN A 33 12.30 13.93 -8.11
C GLN A 33 12.13 12.43 -8.39
N CYS A 34 12.10 12.02 -9.66
CA CYS A 34 12.01 10.61 -10.04
C CYS A 34 13.19 9.80 -9.49
N GLU A 35 14.42 10.31 -9.59
CA GLU A 35 15.58 9.62 -9.02
C GLU A 35 15.53 9.51 -7.51
N HIS A 36 15.09 10.57 -6.83
CA HIS A 36 14.92 10.55 -5.39
C HIS A 36 13.91 9.48 -4.97
N LEU A 37 12.75 9.44 -5.62
CA LEU A 37 11.71 8.44 -5.36
C LEU A 37 12.21 7.01 -5.57
N ARG A 38 13.02 6.76 -6.63
CA ARG A 38 13.68 5.47 -6.85
C ARG A 38 14.64 5.10 -5.72
N LYS A 39 15.46 6.05 -5.25
CA LYS A 39 16.40 5.83 -4.14
C LYS A 39 15.70 5.50 -2.82
N GLN A 40 14.53 6.10 -2.58
CA GLN A 40 13.71 5.85 -1.40
C GLN A 40 12.88 4.55 -1.50
N GLY A 41 12.82 3.91 -2.66
CA GLY A 41 11.98 2.73 -2.88
C GLY A 41 10.48 3.03 -2.91
N ILE A 42 10.10 4.28 -3.19
CA ILE A 42 8.70 4.70 -3.28
C ILE A 42 8.19 4.35 -4.68
N ALA A 43 7.05 3.67 -4.77
CA ALA A 43 6.42 3.35 -6.05
C ALA A 43 5.78 4.60 -6.69
N PHE A 44 6.05 4.83 -7.98
CA PHE A 44 5.49 5.95 -8.74
C PHE A 44 5.36 5.60 -10.23
N TYR A 45 4.49 6.34 -10.90
CA TYR A 45 4.35 6.33 -12.36
C TYR A 45 4.94 7.60 -12.96
N ILE A 46 5.44 7.52 -14.19
CA ILE A 46 5.90 8.70 -14.93
C ILE A 46 4.83 9.06 -15.95
N ASN A 47 4.31 10.28 -15.90
CA ASN A 47 3.33 10.74 -16.88
C ASN A 47 4.00 11.19 -18.19
N ALA A 48 3.20 11.47 -19.22
CA ALA A 48 3.71 11.91 -20.53
C ALA A 48 4.53 13.22 -20.50
N ARG A 49 4.45 14.02 -19.43
CA ARG A 49 5.25 15.23 -19.21
C ARG A 49 6.58 14.95 -18.50
N GLY A 50 6.85 13.70 -18.12
CA GLY A 50 8.01 13.31 -17.34
C GLY A 50 7.87 13.56 -15.83
N LYS A 51 6.68 13.94 -15.35
CA LYS A 51 6.42 14.19 -13.92
C LYS A 51 6.12 12.87 -13.19
N PRO A 52 6.65 12.68 -11.96
CA PRO A 52 6.24 11.56 -11.12
C PRO A 52 4.80 11.75 -10.65
N VAL A 53 4.03 10.66 -10.69
CA VAL A 53 2.66 10.55 -10.16
C VAL A 53 2.70 9.47 -9.09
N VAL A 54 2.50 9.89 -7.84
CA VAL A 54 2.54 9.02 -6.66
C VAL A 54 1.13 8.90 -6.09
N VAL A 55 0.70 7.67 -5.82
CA VAL A 55 -0.58 7.38 -5.18
C VAL A 55 -0.41 7.57 -3.67
N ARG A 56 -1.29 8.34 -3.03
CA ARG A 56 -1.22 8.61 -1.59
C ARG A 56 -1.24 7.34 -0.75
N GLU A 57 -2.06 6.38 -1.15
CA GLU A 57 -2.19 5.09 -0.44
C GLU A 57 -0.86 4.32 -0.37
N SER A 58 0.02 4.48 -1.37
CA SER A 58 1.32 3.80 -1.39
C SER A 58 2.29 4.32 -0.32
N LEU A 59 2.04 5.49 0.28
CA LEU A 59 2.84 6.03 1.37
C LEU A 59 2.30 5.67 2.75
N LEU A 60 1.06 5.21 2.84
CA LEU A 60 0.46 4.82 4.11
C LEU A 60 1.08 3.49 4.57
N PRO A 61 1.30 3.30 5.88
CA PRO A 61 1.71 2.00 6.40
C PRO A 61 0.67 0.95 5.98
N TYR A 62 1.15 -0.24 5.62
CA TYR A 62 0.32 -1.36 5.17
C TYR A 62 -0.87 -1.51 6.13
N LYS A 63 -2.09 -1.22 5.66
CA LYS A 63 -3.28 -1.57 6.41
C LYS A 63 -3.25 -3.08 6.49
N ALA A 64 -3.06 -3.62 7.70
CA ALA A 64 -3.12 -5.05 7.96
C ALA A 64 -4.31 -5.59 7.17
N THR A 65 -4.03 -6.44 6.18
CA THR A 65 -5.07 -7.16 5.44
C THR A 65 -6.05 -7.70 6.46
N PRO A 66 -7.36 -7.42 6.34
CA PRO A 66 -8.33 -7.97 7.28
C PRO A 66 -8.09 -9.48 7.31
N ALA A 67 -7.88 -10.03 8.51
CA ALA A 67 -7.55 -11.43 8.70
C ALA A 67 -8.43 -12.27 7.78
N THR A 68 -7.80 -13.09 6.93
CA THR A 68 -8.47 -13.96 5.96
C THR A 68 -9.70 -14.54 6.63
N LYS A 69 -10.90 -14.21 6.10
CA LYS A 69 -12.15 -14.75 6.64
C LYS A 69 -11.97 -16.26 6.76
N PRO A 70 -12.27 -16.87 7.92
CA PRO A 70 -12.05 -18.29 8.09
C PRO A 70 -12.77 -19.02 6.95
N SER A 71 -12.00 -19.75 6.15
CA SER A 71 -12.56 -20.67 5.17
C SER A 71 -13.50 -21.61 5.92
N TRP A 72 -14.64 -21.94 5.32
CA TRP A 72 -15.63 -22.82 5.95
C TRP A 72 -14.96 -24.06 6.52
N GLN A 73 -15.09 -24.28 7.83
CA GLN A 73 -14.58 -25.47 8.50
C GLN A 73 -15.77 -26.38 8.87
N PRO A 74 -15.71 -27.69 8.57
CA PRO A 74 -16.73 -28.62 9.01
C PRO A 74 -16.73 -28.71 10.54
N LYS A 75 -17.93 -28.78 11.13
CA LYS A 75 -18.17 -28.76 12.58
C LYS A 75 -17.37 -29.80 13.39
N VAL A 76 -16.88 -30.86 12.73
CA VAL A 76 -16.04 -31.93 13.33
C VAL A 76 -14.61 -31.47 13.65
N LEU A 77 -14.11 -30.44 12.96
CA LEU A 77 -12.77 -29.90 13.17
C LEU A 77 -12.74 -28.74 14.17
N GLU A 78 -13.91 -28.34 14.69
CA GLU A 78 -13.98 -27.37 15.79
C GLU A 78 -13.42 -27.98 17.09
N PRO A 79 -12.64 -27.22 17.88
CA PRO A 79 -12.02 -27.76 19.10
C PRO A 79 -13.05 -28.27 20.12
N GLU A 80 -14.29 -27.76 20.11
CA GLU A 80 -15.38 -28.18 20.99
C GLU A 80 -15.97 -29.57 20.62
N SER A 81 -16.02 -29.91 19.33
CA SER A 81 -16.60 -31.19 18.87
C SER A 81 -15.64 -32.36 19.09
N LEU A 82 -14.33 -32.13 19.05
CA LEU A 82 -13.30 -33.12 19.42
C LEU A 82 -13.37 -33.52 20.90
N GLN A 83 -13.79 -32.62 21.78
CA GLN A 83 -13.97 -32.93 23.21
C GLN A 83 -15.20 -33.81 23.47
N ARG A 84 -16.25 -33.68 22.64
CA ARG A 84 -17.48 -34.45 22.76
C ARG A 84 -17.30 -35.90 22.32
N ALA A 85 -16.52 -36.14 21.26
CA ALA A 85 -16.21 -37.49 20.76
C ALA A 85 -15.42 -38.35 21.77
N ARG A 86 -14.62 -37.74 22.65
CA ARG A 86 -13.83 -38.45 23.66
C ARG A 86 -14.63 -38.88 24.91
N ARG A 87 -15.89 -38.44 25.03
CA ARG A 87 -16.73 -38.65 26.21
C ARG A 87 -17.79 -39.73 26.05
N THR A 88 -17.89 -40.37 24.90
CA THR A 88 -18.87 -41.45 24.68
C THR A 88 -18.26 -42.79 25.11
N PRO A 89 -18.74 -43.42 26.20
CA PRO A 89 -18.29 -44.77 26.54
C PRO A 89 -18.86 -45.77 25.52
N PRO A 90 -18.09 -46.81 25.15
CA PRO A 90 -18.61 -47.90 24.32
C PRO A 90 -19.76 -48.60 25.06
N ARG A 91 -20.80 -48.96 24.29
CA ARG A 91 -22.00 -49.65 24.76
C ARG A 91 -21.77 -51.14 24.90
#